data_AF-X0RWP6-F1
#
_entry.id   AF-X0RWP6-F1
#
_cell.length_a   1.000
_cell.length_b   1.000
_cell.length_c   1.000
_cell.angle_alpha   90.00
_cell.angle_beta   90.00
_cell.angle_gamma   90.00
#
_symmetry.space_group_name_H-M   'P 1'
#
loop_
_entity.id
_entity.type
_entity.pdbx_description
1 polymer ?
#
loop_
_entity_poly.entity_id
_entity_poly.type
_entity_poly.pdbx_seq_one_letter_code
_entity_poly.pdbx_strand_id
1 'polypeptide(L)' 'MSVPGVDIVRVVNGKIAEDWVYYNQLNAFLQLGYTLTLPQSEEPQEKK' A
#
# COMPACT_ATOMS: atom_id res chain seq x y z
N MET A 1 -6.88 15.79 9.07
CA MET A 1 -6.54 14.93 7.92
C MET A 1 -5.79 13.73 8.47
N SER A 2 -6.25 12.50 8.25
CA SER A 2 -5.60 11.28 8.75
C SER A 2 -5.42 10.31 7.60
N VAL A 3 -4.22 9.74 7.47
CA VAL A 3 -3.91 8.67 6.51
C VAL A 3 -3.77 7.39 7.35
N PRO A 4 -4.74 6.46 7.26
CA PRO A 4 -4.65 5.23 8.04
C PRO A 4 -3.46 4.40 7.58
N GLY A 5 -2.75 3.80 8.53
CA GLY A 5 -1.56 3.01 8.27
C GLY A 5 -1.23 2.09 9.43
N VAL A 6 -0.27 1.20 9.17
CA VAL A 6 0.29 0.26 10.14
C VAL A 6 1.81 0.39 10.06
N ASP A 7 2.42 0.42 11.24
CA ASP A 7 3.86 0.38 11.43
C ASP A 7 4.19 -0.93 12.17
N ILE A 8 5.10 -1.72 11.59
CA ILE A 8 5.58 -2.97 12.15
C ILE A 8 7.07 -2.81 12.43
N VAL A 9 7.43 -2.79 13.72
CA VAL A 9 8.81 -2.62 14.16
C VAL A 9 9.36 -3.92 14.74
N ARG A 10 10.51 -4.39 14.24
CA ARG A 10 11.27 -5.47 14.87
C ARG A 10 12.33 -4.89 15.79
N VAL A 11 12.24 -5.22 17.08
CA VAL A 11 13.20 -4.78 18.10
C VAL A 11 14.11 -5.93 18.52
N VAL A 12 15.43 -5.71 18.50
CA VAL A 12 16.46 -6.66 18.93
C VAL A 12 17.38 -5.95 19.93
N ASN A 13 17.57 -6.53 21.11
CA ASN A 13 18.40 -5.95 22.18
C ASN A 13 18.01 -4.50 22.55
N GLY A 14 16.70 -4.23 22.58
CA GLY A 14 16.16 -2.90 22.89
C GLY A 14 16.38 -1.85 21.80
N LYS A 15 16.86 -2.23 20.60
CA LYS A 15 17.05 -1.35 19.45
C LYS A 15 16.18 -1.79 18.28
N ILE A 16 15.72 -0.82 17.49
CA ILE A 16 15.02 -1.11 16.23
C ILE A 16 16.03 -1.75 15.26
N ALA A 17 15.72 -2.96 14.83
CA ALA A 17 16.50 -3.67 13.83
C ALA A 17 15.90 -3.48 12.43
N GLU A 18 14.56 -3.54 12.33
CA GLU A 18 13.80 -3.38 11.08
C GLU A 18 12.49 -2.65 11.34
N ASP A 19 11.99 -2.01 10.30
CA ASP A 19 10.76 -1.23 10.28
C ASP A 19 10.08 -1.44 8.92
N TRP A 20 8.78 -1.77 8.95
CA TRP A 20 7.92 -1.78 7.78
C TRP A 20 6.70 -0.89 8.01
N VAL A 21 6.60 0.14 7.19
CA VAL A 21 5.51 1.10 7.26
C VAL A 21 4.62 0.98 6.04
N TYR A 22 3.33 0.75 6.29
CA TYR A 22 2.31 0.67 5.25
C TYR A 22 1.25 1.73 5.49
N TYR A 23 1.06 2.61 4.52
CA TYR A 23 0.01 3.62 4.54
C TYR A 23 -1.03 3.33 3.46
N ASN A 24 -2.30 3.62 3.75
CA ASN A 24 -3.33 3.72 2.73
C ASN A 24 -3.16 5.02 1.93
N GLN A 25 -2.27 4.97 0.94
CA GLN A 25 -1.94 6.13 0.12
C GLN A 25 -3.09 6.56 -0.81
N LEU A 26 -4.09 5.69 -1.06
CA LEU A 26 -5.24 6.01 -1.90
C LEU A 26 -5.96 7.27 -1.41
N ASN A 27 -6.18 7.37 -0.09
CA ASN A 27 -6.83 8.54 0.51
C ASN A 27 -6.04 9.83 0.28
N ALA A 28 -4.71 9.76 0.23
CA ALA A 28 -3.86 10.91 -0.06
C ALA A 28 -3.93 11.29 -1.55
N PHE A 29 -3.84 10.30 -2.44
CA PHE A 29 -3.86 10.56 -3.89
C PHE A 29 -5.20 11.08 -4.40
N LEU A 30 -6.33 10.60 -3.85
CA LEU A 30 -7.65 11.12 -4.20
C LEU A 30 -7.76 12.63 -3.89
N GLN A 31 -7.15 13.12 -2.81
CA GLN A 31 -7.14 14.55 -2.47
C GLN A 31 -6.28 15.39 -3.42
N LEU A 32 -5.29 14.77 -4.06
CA LEU A 32 -4.44 15.39 -5.07
C LEU A 32 -5.05 15.33 -6.48
N GLY A 33 -6.28 14.84 -6.63
CA GLY A 33 -7.01 14.78 -7.90
C GLY A 33 -6.69 13.57 -8.78
N TYR A 34 -5.97 12.57 -8.26
CA TYR A 34 -5.77 11.31 -8.95
C TYR A 34 -7.04 10.47 -8.95
N THR A 35 -7.19 9.63 -9.96
CA THR A 35 -8.29 8.65 -10.08
C THR A 35 -7.74 7.23 -9.99
N LEU A 36 -8.51 6.33 -9.38
CA LEU A 36 -8.16 4.91 -9.31
C LEU A 36 -8.49 4.24 -10.64
N THR A 37 -7.49 3.74 -11.35
CA THR A 37 -7.68 2.84 -12.49
C THR A 37 -7.62 1.40 -11.99
N LEU A 38 -8.72 0.66 -12.11
CA LEU A 38 -8.72 -0.76 -11.79
C LEU A 38 -7.88 -1.51 -12.83
N PRO A 39 -7.06 -2.49 -12.43
CA PRO A 39 -6.41 -3.37 -13.40
C PRO A 39 -7.50 -4.03 -14.23
N GLN A 40 -7.33 -4.03 -15.56
CA GLN A 40 -8.19 -4.84 -16.42
C GLN A 40 -7.99 -6.30 -16.02
N SER A 41 -9.08 -7.02 -15.80
CA SER A 41 -9.02 -8.47 -15.60
C SER A 41 -8.27 -9.06 -16.78
N GLU A 42 -7.16 -9.74 -16.52
CA GLU A 42 -6.55 -10.61 -17.53
C GLU A 42 -7.59 -11.69 -17.83
N GLU A 43 -8.39 -11.52 -18.89
CA GLU A 43 -9.16 -12.64 -19.43
C GLU A 43 -8.16 -13.76 -19.70
N PRO A 44 -8.40 -15.01 -19.23
CA PRO A 44 -7.52 -16.12 -19.54
C PRO A 44 -7.40 -16.21 -21.05
N GLN A 45 -6.19 -15.97 -21.58
CA GLN A 45 -5.95 -16.20 -23.00
C GLN A 45 -6.19 -17.69 -23.28
N GLU A 46 -7.34 -18.02 -23.86
CA GLU A 46 -7.53 -19.32 -24.51
C GLU A 46 -6.43 -19.45 -25.56
N LYS A 47 -5.41 -20.25 -25.24
CA LYS A 47 -4.45 -20.74 -26.24
C LYS A 47 -5.25 -21.53 -27.26
N LYS A 48 -5.43 -20.95 -28.45
CA LYS A 48 -5.94 -21.64 -29.63
C LYS A 48 -4.78 -22.18 -30.47
#